data_AF-A0A0D6MB20-F1
#
_entry.id   AF-A0A0D6MB20-F1
#
_cell.length_a   1.000
_cell.length_b   1.000
_cell.length_c   1.000
_cell.angle_alpha   90.00
_cell.angle_beta   90.00
_cell.angle_gamma   90.00
#
_symmetry.space_group_name_H-M   'P 1'
#
loop_
_entity.id
_entity.type
_entity.pdbx_description
1 polymer ?
#
loop_
_entity_poly.entity_id
_entity_poly.type
_entity_poly.pdbx_seq_one_letter_code
_entity_poly.pdbx_strand_id
1 'polypeptide(L)'
;MDMKAITWDNFNSKTWKLHKKTVRLSYARMMIAGSFFSGALDYYSKDVQNILMIGLGGGVINNFFSTMDEVNVFDVLLIDVSYNELRPLMAPVEAFLADDEIAQMEKLNLTAVDNDPVMKTIAEKWYEFEASPKQRIIVDDGLRYIREANRRGEVFDVLLIDVSYNELRPLMAPVEAFLADDEIAQMEKVLKKDGAVIVNIVTRHENMDKADHVHFAYSRHFPSCYFMQFAKYNKMLFCSKKEKNSWLDNRDELYNRFEMIDKKLEFNLFEESNVKDQEKTKDQTNKS
;
A
#
# COMPACT_ATOMS: atom_id res chain seq x y z
N MET A 1 6.72 -23.31 35.21
CA MET A 1 7.52 -23.54 33.99
C MET A 1 8.58 -22.47 33.95
N ASP A 2 9.85 -22.83 34.12
CA ASP A 2 10.96 -21.91 33.93
C ASP A 2 11.02 -21.50 32.45
N MET A 3 10.71 -20.24 32.15
CA MET A 3 11.06 -19.67 30.85
C MET A 3 12.58 -19.49 30.83
N LYS A 4 13.28 -20.32 30.05
CA LYS A 4 14.69 -20.08 29.72
C LYS A 4 14.82 -18.67 29.14
N ALA A 5 15.83 -17.93 29.59
CA ALA A 5 16.16 -16.64 29.02
C ALA A 5 16.39 -16.78 27.50
N ILE A 6 15.83 -15.83 26.74
CA ILE A 6 15.98 -15.77 25.28
C ILE A 6 17.44 -15.41 24.96
N THR A 7 18.11 -16.23 24.16
CA THR A 7 19.44 -16.03 23.58
C THR A 7 19.34 -16.10 22.07
N TRP A 8 20.37 -15.63 21.34
CA TRP A 8 20.41 -15.76 19.88
C TRP A 8 20.25 -17.22 19.40
N ASP A 9 20.76 -18.18 20.16
CA ASP A 9 20.73 -19.61 19.82
C ASP A 9 19.36 -20.27 20.05
N ASN A 10 18.50 -19.68 20.87
CA ASN A 10 17.16 -20.20 21.16
C ASN A 10 16.03 -19.24 20.71
N PHE A 11 16.39 -18.15 20.05
CA PHE A 11 15.46 -17.17 19.50
C PHE A 11 14.74 -17.74 18.27
N ASN A 12 13.42 -17.85 18.35
CA ASN A 12 12.58 -18.27 17.23
C ASN A 12 11.39 -17.30 17.08
N SER A 13 11.53 -16.34 16.17
CA SER A 13 10.47 -15.36 15.88
C SER A 13 9.31 -15.91 15.06
N LYS A 14 9.40 -17.15 14.54
CA LYS A 14 8.31 -17.77 13.76
C LYS A 14 7.02 -17.96 14.56
N THR A 15 7.12 -18.06 15.88
CA THR A 15 5.97 -18.29 16.77
C THR A 15 5.41 -16.98 17.33
N TRP A 16 5.97 -15.84 16.97
CA TRP A 16 5.55 -14.55 17.50
C TRP A 16 4.29 -14.09 16.77
N LYS A 17 3.33 -13.58 17.54
CA LYS A 17 2.14 -12.96 16.97
C LYS A 17 2.45 -11.56 16.46
N LEU A 18 2.07 -11.30 15.23
CA LEU A 18 2.26 -10.04 14.53
C LEU A 18 1.02 -9.16 14.63
N HIS A 19 1.25 -7.92 15.03
CA HIS A 19 0.25 -6.87 14.94
C HIS A 19 0.17 -6.36 13.49
N LYS A 20 -0.60 -7.06 12.66
CA LYS A 20 -0.76 -6.78 11.21
C LYS A 20 -1.35 -5.39 10.91
N LYS A 21 -2.04 -4.78 11.88
CA LYS A 21 -2.60 -3.40 11.80
C LYS A 21 -1.55 -2.30 11.98
N THR A 22 -0.32 -2.63 12.41
CA THR A 22 0.74 -1.65 12.61
C THR A 22 1.77 -1.73 11.49
N VAL A 23 1.83 -0.69 10.66
CA VAL A 23 2.89 -0.52 9.64
C VAL A 23 3.94 0.44 10.20
N ARG A 24 5.20 0.01 10.30
CA ARG A 24 6.30 0.86 10.81
C ARG A 24 7.13 1.53 9.70
N LEU A 25 7.10 0.97 8.50
CA LEU A 25 7.88 1.46 7.37
C LEU A 25 7.12 2.63 6.73
N SER A 26 7.71 3.83 6.75
CA SER A 26 7.07 5.04 6.22
C SER A 26 6.73 4.92 4.73
N TYR A 27 7.60 4.28 3.94
CA TYR A 27 7.33 4.02 2.52
C TYR A 27 6.11 3.10 2.34
N ALA A 28 5.98 2.06 3.18
CA ALA A 28 4.84 1.14 3.12
C ALA A 28 3.54 1.85 3.50
N ARG A 29 3.56 2.71 4.53
CA ARG A 29 2.40 3.56 4.88
C ARG A 29 1.99 4.44 3.70
N MET A 30 2.95 5.12 3.07
CA MET A 30 2.69 5.98 1.91
C MET A 30 2.12 5.19 0.72
N MET A 31 2.62 3.99 0.45
CA MET A 31 2.11 3.14 -0.63
C MET A 31 0.68 2.65 -0.36
N ILE A 32 0.40 2.21 0.86
CA ILE A 32 -0.93 1.76 1.29
C ILE A 32 -1.93 2.92 1.22
N ALA A 33 -1.65 4.04 1.90
CA ALA A 33 -2.52 5.22 1.87
C ALA A 33 -2.69 5.76 0.45
N GLY A 34 -1.61 5.74 -0.31
CA GLY A 34 -1.54 6.12 -1.71
C GLY A 34 -2.47 5.35 -2.62
N SER A 35 -2.70 4.07 -2.31
CA SER A 35 -3.66 3.23 -3.03
C SER A 35 -5.08 3.82 -2.96
N PHE A 36 -5.43 4.50 -1.86
CA PHE A 36 -6.72 5.15 -1.68
C PHE A 36 -6.73 6.62 -2.12
N PHE A 37 -5.78 7.45 -1.65
CA PHE A 37 -5.84 8.89 -1.96
C PHE A 37 -5.57 9.20 -3.43
N SER A 38 -4.91 8.30 -4.17
CA SER A 38 -4.82 8.40 -5.64
C SER A 38 -6.20 8.32 -6.31
N GLY A 39 -7.21 7.79 -5.63
CA GLY A 39 -8.56 7.53 -6.15
C GLY A 39 -8.69 6.19 -6.87
N ALA A 40 -7.63 5.36 -6.88
CA ALA A 40 -7.68 4.02 -7.45
C ALA A 40 -8.49 3.05 -6.58
N LEU A 41 -8.34 3.14 -5.25
CA LEU A 41 -9.20 2.47 -4.28
C LEU A 41 -10.12 3.48 -3.60
N ASP A 42 -11.35 3.07 -3.36
CA ASP A 42 -12.31 3.73 -2.50
C ASP A 42 -12.37 3.02 -1.15
N TYR A 43 -12.11 3.77 -0.08
CA TYR A 43 -12.11 3.28 1.29
C TYR A 43 -13.49 2.76 1.73
N TYR A 44 -14.58 3.35 1.23
CA TYR A 44 -15.95 2.99 1.62
C TYR A 44 -16.64 2.05 0.64
N SER A 45 -15.93 1.61 -0.42
CA SER A 45 -16.53 0.77 -1.45
C SER A 45 -17.19 -0.47 -0.87
N LYS A 46 -18.33 -0.85 -1.46
CA LYS A 46 -18.98 -2.15 -1.22
C LYS A 46 -18.56 -3.18 -2.26
N ASP A 47 -17.90 -2.75 -3.34
CA ASP A 47 -17.44 -3.64 -4.40
C ASP A 47 -16.04 -4.17 -4.12
N VAL A 48 -15.72 -5.32 -4.71
CA VAL A 48 -14.38 -5.90 -4.65
C VAL A 48 -13.42 -5.04 -5.48
N GLN A 49 -12.32 -4.64 -4.87
CA GLN A 49 -11.26 -3.85 -5.49
C GLN A 49 -9.99 -4.69 -5.60
N ASN A 50 -9.40 -4.75 -6.78
CA ASN A 50 -8.31 -5.65 -7.12
C ASN A 50 -6.98 -4.91 -7.06
N ILE A 51 -6.07 -5.42 -6.24
CA ILE A 51 -4.72 -4.88 -6.04
C ILE A 51 -3.73 -5.87 -6.65
N LEU A 52 -2.88 -5.39 -7.55
CA LEU A 52 -1.69 -6.13 -8.01
C LEU A 52 -0.45 -5.48 -7.39
N MET A 53 0.33 -6.25 -6.64
CA MET A 53 1.59 -5.79 -6.06
C MET A 53 2.74 -6.61 -6.64
N ILE A 54 3.73 -5.94 -7.21
CA ILE A 54 4.95 -6.55 -7.72
C ILE A 54 6.08 -6.24 -6.75
N GLY A 55 6.66 -7.28 -6.15
CA GLY A 55 7.58 -7.21 -5.01
C GLY A 55 6.82 -7.42 -3.70
N LEU A 56 7.06 -8.56 -3.06
CA LEU A 56 6.47 -8.91 -1.77
C LEU A 56 7.31 -8.36 -0.60
N GLY A 57 8.64 -8.45 -0.74
CA GLY A 57 9.58 -8.18 0.33
C GLY A 57 9.24 -8.99 1.59
N GLY A 58 9.11 -8.31 2.73
CA GLY A 58 8.69 -8.91 3.99
C GLY A 58 7.16 -9.07 4.16
N GLY A 59 6.35 -8.83 3.14
CA GLY A 59 4.89 -9.01 3.20
C GLY A 59 4.14 -7.99 4.07
N VAL A 60 4.78 -6.90 4.50
CA VAL A 60 4.17 -5.89 5.39
C VAL A 60 2.94 -5.24 4.77
N ILE A 61 3.05 -4.75 3.52
CA ILE A 61 1.93 -4.12 2.79
C ILE A 61 0.79 -5.13 2.61
N ASN A 62 1.16 -6.33 2.18
CA ASN A 62 0.24 -7.43 1.96
C ASN A 62 -0.55 -7.80 3.23
N ASN A 63 0.13 -7.93 4.36
CA ASN A 63 -0.51 -8.22 5.64
C ASN A 63 -1.38 -7.09 6.17
N PHE A 64 -1.03 -5.84 5.91
CA PHE A 64 -1.87 -4.74 6.35
C PHE A 64 -3.20 -4.74 5.59
N PHE A 65 -3.16 -4.90 4.26
CA PHE A 65 -4.37 -4.96 3.44
C PHE A 65 -5.32 -6.09 3.91
N SER A 66 -4.78 -7.23 4.33
CA SER A 66 -5.59 -8.34 4.85
C SER A 66 -6.35 -8.01 6.15
N THR A 67 -5.98 -6.94 6.85
CA THR A 67 -6.69 -6.51 8.08
C THR A 67 -7.74 -5.44 7.83
N MET A 68 -7.74 -4.81 6.65
CA MET A 68 -8.67 -3.72 6.35
C MET A 68 -10.11 -4.23 6.21
N ASP A 69 -10.28 -5.51 5.89
CA ASP A 69 -11.58 -6.16 5.86
C ASP A 69 -12.21 -6.31 7.27
N GLU A 70 -11.39 -6.37 8.33
CA GLU A 70 -11.89 -6.41 9.72
C GLU A 70 -12.33 -5.03 10.25
N VAL A 71 -11.71 -3.94 9.78
CA VAL A 71 -11.92 -2.58 10.29
C VAL A 71 -13.15 -1.93 9.66
N ASN A 72 -13.43 -2.25 8.39
CA ASN A 72 -14.53 -1.65 7.63
C ASN A 72 -15.93 -2.05 8.12
N VAL A 73 -16.07 -3.15 8.88
CA VAL A 73 -17.37 -3.58 9.43
C VAL A 73 -17.89 -2.58 10.47
N PHE A 74 -17.03 -2.12 11.38
CA PHE A 74 -17.44 -1.23 12.47
C PHE A 74 -17.77 0.20 12.00
N ASP A 75 -16.98 0.76 11.08
CA ASP A 75 -17.20 2.11 10.58
C ASP A 75 -18.44 2.23 9.67
N VAL A 76 -18.75 1.19 8.87
CA VAL A 76 -19.92 1.19 7.97
C VAL A 76 -21.21 1.02 8.76
N LEU A 77 -21.24 0.15 9.77
CA LEU A 77 -22.40 -0.03 10.67
C LEU A 77 -22.77 1.28 11.40
N LEU A 78 -21.80 2.14 11.67
CA LEU A 78 -22.03 3.43 12.33
C LEU A 78 -22.59 4.51 11.39
N ILE A 79 -22.40 4.38 10.06
CA ILE A 79 -22.90 5.37 9.09
C ILE A 79 -24.38 5.11 8.74
N ASP A 80 -24.84 3.85 8.79
CA ASP A 80 -26.23 3.50 8.47
C ASP A 80 -27.19 3.57 9.69
N VAL A 81 -26.69 3.76 10.92
CA VAL A 81 -27.54 3.78 12.12
C VAL A 81 -27.33 5.06 12.94
N SER A 82 -28.35 5.91 12.98
CA SER A 82 -28.49 6.97 13.99
C SER A 82 -28.51 6.31 15.38
N TYR A 83 -27.35 6.27 16.02
CA TYR A 83 -27.07 5.58 17.29
C TYR A 83 -27.93 6.05 18.48
N ASN A 84 -28.70 7.14 18.33
CA ASN A 84 -29.54 7.69 19.39
C ASN A 84 -30.99 7.17 19.39
N GLU A 85 -31.48 6.56 18.30
CA GLU A 85 -32.91 6.18 18.20
C GLU A 85 -33.23 4.73 18.58
N LEU A 86 -32.25 3.81 18.56
CA LEU A 86 -32.50 2.37 18.76
C LEU A 86 -32.10 1.80 20.14
N ARG A 87 -31.50 2.62 21.00
CA ARG A 87 -31.04 2.23 22.35
C ARG A 87 -32.08 1.51 23.23
N PRO A 88 -33.40 1.80 23.17
CA PRO A 88 -34.38 1.10 24.02
C PRO A 88 -34.87 -0.26 23.49
N LEU A 89 -34.57 -0.64 22.25
CA LEU A 89 -35.12 -1.85 21.61
C LEU A 89 -34.13 -3.03 21.47
N MET A 90 -32.85 -2.84 21.81
CA MET A 90 -31.79 -3.84 21.58
C MET A 90 -31.56 -4.79 22.76
N ALA A 91 -32.62 -5.42 23.25
CA ALA A 91 -32.51 -6.62 24.10
C ALA A 91 -33.73 -7.49 23.80
N PRO A 92 -33.76 -8.28 22.70
CA PRO A 92 -32.81 -9.35 22.40
C PRO A 92 -32.65 -9.62 20.87
N VAL A 93 -31.94 -8.76 20.13
CA VAL A 93 -31.70 -8.91 18.68
C VAL A 93 -30.26 -9.39 18.36
N GLU A 94 -29.45 -9.66 19.38
CA GLU A 94 -28.06 -10.11 19.21
C GLU A 94 -27.91 -11.53 18.65
N ALA A 95 -29.01 -12.28 18.49
CA ALA A 95 -28.98 -13.69 18.07
C ALA A 95 -29.50 -13.97 16.64
N PHE A 96 -30.09 -12.99 15.94
CA PHE A 96 -30.77 -13.24 14.65
C PHE A 96 -30.12 -12.56 13.43
N LEU A 97 -29.12 -11.71 13.63
CA LEU A 97 -28.39 -11.03 12.54
C LEU A 97 -27.00 -11.64 12.27
N ALA A 98 -26.61 -12.67 13.03
CA ALA A 98 -25.24 -13.15 13.06
C ALA A 98 -24.83 -14.07 11.89
N ASP A 99 -25.75 -14.66 11.13
CA ASP A 99 -25.34 -15.69 10.15
C ASP A 99 -25.36 -15.21 8.68
N ASP A 100 -26.21 -14.26 8.30
CA ASP A 100 -26.28 -13.75 6.90
C ASP A 100 -25.63 -12.37 6.69
N GLU A 101 -25.47 -11.53 7.73
CA GLU A 101 -24.70 -10.26 7.65
C GLU A 101 -23.20 -10.45 7.99
N ILE A 102 -22.82 -11.59 8.59
CA ILE A 102 -21.42 -11.98 8.89
C ILE A 102 -20.80 -12.77 7.73
N ALA A 103 -21.37 -12.71 6.53
CA ALA A 103 -20.59 -12.90 5.30
C ALA A 103 -19.66 -11.67 5.13
N GLN A 104 -18.66 -11.57 6.02
CA GLN A 104 -17.67 -10.51 6.09
C GLN A 104 -17.04 -10.30 4.70
N MET A 105 -17.40 -9.19 4.07
CA MET A 105 -16.97 -8.87 2.72
C MET A 105 -15.47 -8.56 2.73
N GLU A 106 -14.66 -9.53 2.30
CA GLU A 106 -13.28 -9.30 1.85
C GLU A 106 -13.32 -8.39 0.61
N LYS A 107 -13.22 -7.07 0.82
CA LYS A 107 -13.41 -6.04 -0.23
C LYS A 107 -12.14 -5.79 -1.01
N LEU A 108 -10.98 -6.17 -0.48
CA LEU A 108 -9.70 -6.05 -1.17
C LEU A 108 -9.25 -7.42 -1.66
N ASN A 109 -9.12 -7.56 -2.98
CA ASN A 109 -8.55 -8.74 -3.62
C ASN A 109 -7.09 -8.46 -4.01
N LEU A 110 -6.16 -8.91 -3.18
CA LEU A 110 -4.73 -8.70 -3.35
C LEU A 110 -4.03 -9.90 -4.00
N THR A 111 -3.31 -9.62 -5.08
CA THR A 111 -2.33 -10.53 -5.67
C THR A 111 -0.94 -9.92 -5.55
N ALA A 112 -0.09 -10.55 -4.74
CA ALA A 112 1.32 -10.21 -4.63
C ALA A 112 2.15 -11.15 -5.53
N VAL A 113 3.05 -10.58 -6.33
CA VAL A 113 3.94 -11.32 -7.23
C VAL A 113 5.39 -11.04 -6.83
N ASP A 114 6.14 -12.09 -6.55
CA ASP A 114 7.57 -11.99 -6.23
C ASP A 114 8.34 -13.06 -7.02
N ASN A 115 9.53 -12.72 -7.52
CA ASN A 115 10.33 -13.65 -8.30
C ASN A 115 11.11 -14.64 -7.41
N ASP A 116 11.29 -14.32 -6.13
CA ASP A 116 12.02 -15.14 -5.19
C ASP A 116 11.06 -16.01 -4.34
N PRO A 117 11.06 -17.35 -4.51
CA PRO A 117 10.25 -18.25 -3.68
C PRO A 117 10.62 -18.19 -2.19
N VAL A 118 11.81 -17.69 -1.84
CA VAL A 118 12.21 -17.44 -0.44
C VAL A 118 11.31 -16.38 0.19
N MET A 119 10.92 -15.32 -0.53
CA MET A 119 10.06 -14.28 0.02
C MET A 119 8.67 -14.83 0.38
N LYS A 120 8.10 -15.70 -0.45
CA LYS A 120 6.87 -16.43 -0.11
C LYS A 120 7.05 -17.26 1.16
N THR A 121 8.15 -18.00 1.25
CA THR A 121 8.46 -18.83 2.44
C THR A 121 8.61 -17.97 3.70
N ILE A 122 9.23 -16.79 3.58
CA ILE A 122 9.38 -15.83 4.67
C ILE A 122 8.01 -15.30 5.11
N ALA A 123 7.16 -14.91 4.16
CA ALA A 123 5.82 -14.41 4.44
C ALA A 123 4.96 -15.43 5.21
N GLU A 124 4.93 -16.68 4.75
CA GLU A 124 4.14 -17.75 5.36
C GLU A 124 4.64 -18.12 6.77
N LYS A 125 5.96 -18.20 6.97
CA LYS A 125 6.53 -18.74 8.22
C LYS A 125 6.87 -17.70 9.29
N TRP A 126 7.14 -16.45 8.91
CA TRP A 126 7.53 -15.40 9.85
C TRP A 126 6.59 -14.21 9.85
N TYR A 127 5.82 -14.00 8.77
CA TYR A 127 4.91 -12.88 8.68
C TYR A 127 3.42 -13.27 8.82
N GLU A 128 3.13 -14.50 9.25
CA GLU A 128 1.76 -15.01 9.44
C GLU A 128 0.87 -14.79 8.21
N PHE A 129 1.45 -14.88 7.01
CA PHE A 129 0.66 -14.86 5.79
C PHE A 129 -0.12 -16.17 5.67
N GLU A 130 -1.43 -16.05 5.46
CA GLU A 130 -2.32 -17.16 5.15
C GLU A 130 -3.01 -16.86 3.82
N ALA A 131 -2.89 -17.77 2.85
CA ALA A 131 -3.53 -17.58 1.56
C ALA A 131 -5.05 -17.69 1.68
N SER A 132 -5.77 -16.80 1.01
CA SER A 132 -7.23 -16.81 0.91
C SER A 132 -7.67 -16.63 -0.56
N PRO A 133 -8.97 -16.83 -0.87
CA PRO A 133 -9.51 -16.50 -2.19
C PRO A 133 -9.37 -15.04 -2.59
N LYS A 134 -9.06 -14.13 -1.66
CA LYS A 134 -8.83 -12.70 -1.89
C LYS A 134 -7.42 -12.25 -1.57
N GLN A 135 -6.55 -13.14 -1.12
CA GLN A 135 -5.17 -12.82 -0.83
C GLN A 135 -4.23 -13.94 -1.25
N ARG A 136 -3.34 -13.67 -2.21
CA ARG A 136 -2.44 -14.70 -2.76
C ARG A 136 -1.06 -14.17 -3.06
N ILE A 137 -0.06 -15.02 -2.86
CA ILE A 137 1.33 -14.80 -3.29
C ILE A 137 1.63 -15.75 -4.44
N ILE A 138 2.04 -15.17 -5.57
CA ILE A 138 2.43 -15.86 -6.78
C ILE A 138 3.94 -15.71 -6.95
N VAL A 139 4.63 -16.84 -7.14
CA VAL A 139 6.06 -16.83 -7.46
C VAL A 139 6.21 -16.72 -8.97
N ASP A 140 6.49 -15.51 -9.46
CA ASP A 140 6.61 -15.21 -10.88
C ASP A 140 7.47 -13.95 -11.12
N ASP A 141 8.02 -13.80 -12.32
CA ASP A 141 8.47 -12.53 -12.86
C ASP A 141 7.27 -11.57 -13.02
N GLY A 142 7.36 -10.40 -12.40
CA GLY A 142 6.26 -9.43 -12.37
C GLY A 142 5.84 -8.92 -13.75
N LEU A 143 6.80 -8.66 -14.64
CA LEU A 143 6.51 -8.19 -16.00
C LEU A 143 5.84 -9.28 -16.83
N ARG A 144 6.32 -10.54 -16.73
CA ARG A 144 5.64 -11.70 -17.33
C ARG A 144 4.23 -11.83 -16.79
N TYR A 145 4.03 -11.74 -15.47
CA TYR A 145 2.69 -11.82 -14.88
C TYR A 145 1.75 -10.75 -15.44
N ILE A 146 2.18 -9.48 -15.53
CA ILE A 146 1.39 -8.38 -16.10
C ILE A 146 1.01 -8.67 -17.56
N ARG A 147 1.95 -9.13 -18.39
CA ARG A 147 1.68 -9.48 -19.80
C ARG A 147 0.64 -10.60 -19.91
N GLU A 148 0.74 -11.64 -19.08
CA GLU A 148 -0.24 -12.73 -19.09
C GLU A 148 -1.59 -12.30 -18.52
N ALA A 149 -1.62 -11.45 -17.49
CA ALA A 149 -2.85 -10.87 -16.95
C ALA A 149 -3.62 -10.09 -18.02
N ASN A 150 -2.91 -9.26 -18.79
CA ASN A 150 -3.47 -8.57 -19.96
C ASN A 150 -4.05 -9.53 -21.01
N ARG A 151 -3.42 -10.70 -21.24
CA ARG A 151 -3.94 -11.72 -22.17
C ARG A 151 -5.17 -12.43 -21.63
N ARG A 152 -5.26 -12.61 -20.31
CA ARG A 152 -6.43 -13.16 -19.62
C ARG A 152 -7.58 -12.15 -19.48
N GLY A 153 -7.35 -10.88 -19.83
CA GLY A 153 -8.34 -9.82 -19.66
C GLY A 153 -8.52 -9.40 -18.20
N GLU A 154 -7.55 -9.71 -17.33
CA GLU A 154 -7.54 -9.24 -15.95
C GLU A 154 -7.26 -7.73 -15.91
N VAL A 155 -7.96 -7.03 -15.02
CA VAL A 155 -7.75 -5.60 -14.77
C VAL A 155 -7.72 -5.33 -13.28
N PHE A 156 -6.86 -4.41 -12.87
CA PHE A 156 -6.65 -4.04 -11.48
C PHE A 156 -7.05 -2.59 -11.23
N ASP A 157 -7.51 -2.32 -10.01
CA ASP A 157 -7.81 -0.98 -9.54
C ASP A 157 -6.51 -0.23 -9.27
N VAL A 158 -5.54 -0.90 -8.63
CA VAL A 158 -4.23 -0.33 -8.35
C VAL A 158 -3.11 -1.33 -8.63
N LEU A 159 -2.00 -0.82 -9.18
CA LEU A 159 -0.76 -1.54 -9.41
C LEU A 159 0.35 -0.94 -8.53
N LEU A 160 0.93 -1.75 -7.67
CA LEU A 160 2.03 -1.35 -6.79
C LEU A 160 3.33 -1.94 -7.32
N ILE A 161 4.33 -1.10 -7.58
CA ILE A 161 5.66 -1.51 -8.03
C ILE A 161 6.65 -1.27 -6.88
N ASP A 162 7.01 -2.34 -6.19
CA ASP A 162 7.96 -2.37 -5.06
C ASP A 162 9.12 -3.35 -5.35
N VAL A 163 9.72 -3.20 -6.54
CA VAL A 163 10.87 -4.01 -6.98
C VAL A 163 12.15 -3.20 -6.91
N SER A 164 13.23 -3.82 -6.43
CA SER A 164 14.52 -3.15 -6.32
C SER A 164 15.70 -4.09 -6.55
N TYR A 165 16.85 -3.51 -6.88
CA TYR A 165 18.12 -4.22 -6.85
C TYR A 165 18.58 -4.46 -5.41
N ASN A 166 19.16 -5.63 -5.15
CA ASN A 166 19.84 -5.95 -3.89
C ASN A 166 21.28 -5.40 -3.82
N GLU A 167 21.62 -4.43 -4.67
CA GLU A 167 22.94 -3.82 -4.75
C GLU A 167 22.85 -2.30 -4.89
N LEU A 168 23.88 -1.61 -4.38
CA LEU A 168 23.92 -0.16 -4.38
C LEU A 168 24.11 0.37 -5.81
N ARG A 169 23.13 1.16 -6.27
CA ARG A 169 23.10 1.77 -7.60
C ARG A 169 22.53 3.18 -7.52
N PRO A 170 22.81 4.08 -8.49
CA PRO A 170 22.20 5.42 -8.53
C PRO A 170 20.67 5.40 -8.40
N LEU A 171 20.03 4.47 -9.12
CA LEU A 171 18.62 4.11 -9.00
C LEU A 171 18.55 2.62 -8.61
N MET A 172 18.03 2.34 -7.42
CA MET A 172 17.83 0.98 -6.91
C MET A 172 16.41 0.48 -7.16
N ALA A 173 15.41 1.36 -7.10
CA ALA A 173 14.01 1.05 -7.36
C ALA A 173 13.36 2.16 -8.21
N PRO A 174 12.54 1.80 -9.22
CA PRO A 174 12.35 0.43 -9.72
C PRO A 174 13.58 -0.07 -10.49
N VAL A 175 13.66 -1.38 -10.74
CA VAL A 175 14.71 -1.95 -11.62
C VAL A 175 14.51 -1.50 -13.07
N GLU A 176 15.57 -1.39 -13.89
CA GLU A 176 15.46 -0.70 -15.19
C GLU A 176 14.48 -1.36 -16.16
N ALA A 177 14.22 -2.66 -16.04
CA ALA A 177 13.22 -3.38 -16.85
C ALA A 177 11.80 -2.79 -16.70
N PHE A 178 11.46 -2.23 -15.53
CA PHE A 178 10.18 -1.59 -15.26
C PHE A 178 10.10 -0.13 -15.77
N LEU A 179 11.16 0.34 -16.43
CA LEU A 179 11.21 1.64 -17.11
C LEU A 179 11.12 1.52 -18.64
N ALA A 180 11.09 0.28 -19.17
CA ALA A 180 10.94 0.03 -20.60
C ALA A 180 9.57 0.50 -21.09
N ASP A 181 9.56 1.14 -22.26
CA ASP A 181 8.38 1.84 -22.79
C ASP A 181 7.19 0.89 -23.03
N ASP A 182 7.46 -0.26 -23.61
CA ASP A 182 6.49 -1.32 -23.86
C ASP A 182 5.96 -1.93 -22.57
N GLU A 183 6.80 -2.08 -21.55
CA GLU A 183 6.38 -2.58 -20.24
C GLU A 183 5.49 -1.60 -19.49
N ILE A 184 5.79 -0.31 -19.51
CA ILE A 184 4.90 0.71 -18.93
C ILE A 184 3.56 0.73 -19.68
N ALA A 185 3.55 0.54 -21.00
CA ALA A 185 2.30 0.39 -21.76
C ALA A 185 1.50 -0.86 -21.33
N GLN A 186 2.17 -1.97 -20.99
CA GLN A 186 1.48 -3.14 -20.42
C GLN A 186 0.91 -2.86 -19.03
N MET A 187 1.63 -2.10 -18.19
CA MET A 187 1.16 -1.68 -16.87
C MET A 187 -0.04 -0.74 -16.94
N GLU A 188 -0.06 0.21 -17.88
CA GLU A 188 -1.22 1.07 -18.13
C GLU A 188 -2.43 0.23 -18.57
N LYS A 189 -2.21 -0.74 -19.47
CA LYS A 189 -3.28 -1.58 -20.03
C LYS A 189 -3.94 -2.47 -18.98
N VAL A 190 -3.17 -2.97 -18.01
CA VAL A 190 -3.68 -3.87 -16.96
C VAL A 190 -4.49 -3.14 -15.87
N LEU A 191 -4.53 -1.81 -15.93
CA LEU A 191 -5.28 -0.97 -14.99
C LEU A 191 -6.66 -0.59 -15.55
N LYS A 192 -7.65 -0.52 -14.67
CA LYS A 192 -8.98 0.04 -14.94
C LYS A 192 -8.88 1.51 -15.39
N LYS A 193 -9.95 2.02 -15.99
CA LYS A 193 -10.03 3.42 -16.49
C LYS A 193 -9.67 4.48 -15.45
N ASP A 194 -10.00 4.25 -14.18
CA ASP A 194 -9.72 5.18 -13.07
C ASP A 194 -8.57 4.66 -12.18
N GLY A 195 -7.87 3.61 -12.64
CA GLY A 195 -6.81 2.98 -11.87
C GLY A 195 -5.53 3.81 -11.81
N ALA A 196 -4.65 3.40 -10.90
CA ALA A 196 -3.36 4.04 -10.70
C ALA A 196 -2.22 3.01 -10.55
N VAL A 197 -1.04 3.42 -11.01
CA VAL A 197 0.23 2.77 -10.68
C VAL A 197 0.97 3.61 -9.65
N ILE A 198 1.49 2.95 -8.61
CA ILE A 198 2.27 3.57 -7.54
C ILE A 198 3.63 2.90 -7.53
N VAL A 199 4.69 3.69 -7.72
CA VAL A 199 6.04 3.19 -7.90
C VAL A 199 6.92 3.66 -6.76
N ASN A 200 7.47 2.71 -6.01
CA ASN A 200 8.51 3.01 -5.04
C ASN A 200 9.77 3.47 -5.76
N ILE A 201 10.33 4.60 -5.33
CA ILE A 201 11.58 5.14 -5.89
C ILE A 201 12.63 5.17 -4.79
N VAL A 202 13.71 4.43 -5.04
CA VAL A 202 14.86 4.36 -4.14
C VAL A 202 16.08 4.74 -4.94
N THR A 203 16.73 5.82 -4.52
CA THR A 203 17.94 6.37 -5.15
C THR A 203 19.01 6.57 -4.09
N ARG A 204 20.27 6.75 -4.53
CA ARG A 204 21.31 7.27 -3.63
C ARG A 204 21.06 8.76 -3.38
N HIS A 205 21.50 9.27 -2.23
CA HIS A 205 21.27 10.66 -1.85
C HIS A 205 21.85 11.66 -2.88
N GLU A 206 22.99 11.33 -3.49
CA GLU A 206 23.60 12.13 -4.55
C GLU A 206 22.95 11.96 -5.94
N ASN A 207 21.97 11.07 -6.08
CA ASN A 207 21.33 10.71 -7.35
C ASN A 207 19.79 10.86 -7.31
N MET A 208 19.28 11.76 -6.46
CA MET A 208 17.84 11.99 -6.35
C MET A 208 17.19 12.49 -7.64
N ASP A 209 17.97 13.08 -8.54
CA ASP A 209 17.58 13.47 -9.90
C ASP A 209 17.11 12.27 -10.75
N LYS A 210 17.56 11.05 -10.43
CA LYS A 210 17.10 9.84 -11.12
C LYS A 210 15.62 9.57 -10.94
N ALA A 211 14.99 10.12 -9.90
CA ALA A 211 13.53 10.05 -9.77
C ALA A 211 12.82 10.68 -10.96
N ASP A 212 13.36 11.77 -11.52
CA ASP A 212 12.76 12.48 -12.66
C ASP A 212 12.78 11.62 -13.93
N HIS A 213 13.77 10.73 -14.07
CA HIS A 213 13.80 9.75 -15.16
C HIS A 213 12.63 8.76 -15.06
N VAL A 214 12.31 8.30 -13.84
CA VAL A 214 11.16 7.42 -13.59
C VAL A 214 9.86 8.17 -13.91
N HIS A 215 9.71 9.40 -13.41
CA HIS A 215 8.54 10.23 -13.72
C HIS A 215 8.37 10.45 -15.23
N PHE A 216 9.44 10.82 -15.94
CA PHE A 216 9.41 11.01 -17.39
C PHE A 216 9.00 9.73 -18.13
N ALA A 217 9.50 8.57 -17.71
CA ALA A 217 9.16 7.30 -18.35
C ALA A 217 7.65 7.01 -18.25
N TYR A 218 7.06 7.19 -17.06
CA TYR A 218 5.64 6.91 -16.80
C TYR A 218 4.70 7.99 -17.32
N SER A 219 5.07 9.27 -17.27
CA SER A 219 4.23 10.39 -17.73
C SER A 219 3.96 10.37 -19.24
N ARG A 220 4.66 9.53 -20.00
CA ARG A 220 4.40 9.31 -21.43
C ARG A 220 3.20 8.37 -21.67
N HIS A 221 2.81 7.60 -20.66
CA HIS A 221 1.73 6.61 -20.74
C HIS A 221 0.53 6.96 -19.87
N PHE A 222 0.73 7.75 -18.81
CA PHE A 222 -0.33 8.16 -17.89
C PHE A 222 -0.63 9.67 -17.98
N PRO A 223 -1.91 10.08 -18.05
CA PRO A 223 -2.30 11.49 -18.19
C PRO A 223 -2.09 12.32 -16.91
N SER A 224 -1.88 11.69 -15.75
CA SER A 224 -1.64 12.41 -14.51
C SER A 224 -0.60 11.68 -13.67
N CYS A 225 0.53 12.34 -13.43
CA CYS A 225 1.60 11.83 -12.58
C CYS A 225 2.06 12.91 -11.61
N TYR A 226 2.42 12.51 -10.39
CA TYR A 226 2.98 13.41 -9.39
C TYR A 226 3.84 12.65 -8.39
N PHE A 227 4.77 13.37 -7.75
CA PHE A 227 5.53 12.83 -6.63
C PHE A 227 4.86 13.12 -5.29
N MET A 228 4.98 12.18 -4.37
CA MET A 228 4.79 12.41 -2.94
C MET A 228 6.12 12.25 -2.22
N GLN A 229 6.53 13.30 -1.50
CA GLN A 229 7.67 13.23 -0.60
C GLN A 229 7.16 12.82 0.79
N PHE A 230 7.70 11.73 1.34
CA PHE A 230 7.29 11.19 2.65
C PHE A 230 8.46 11.11 3.64
N ALA A 231 9.67 11.40 3.17
CA ALA A 231 10.83 11.63 4.01
C ALA A 231 11.81 12.57 3.29
N LYS A 232 12.85 13.03 4.00
CA LYS A 232 13.82 14.01 3.49
C LYS A 232 14.40 13.66 2.12
N TYR A 233 14.63 12.38 1.84
CA TYR A 233 15.24 11.92 0.60
C TYR A 233 14.38 10.94 -0.20
N ASN A 234 13.18 10.61 0.30
CA ASN A 234 12.35 9.57 -0.29
C ASN A 234 11.10 10.19 -0.92
N LYS A 235 10.90 9.85 -2.18
CA LYS A 235 9.72 10.20 -2.96
C LYS A 235 9.11 8.92 -3.52
N MET A 236 7.82 8.95 -3.74
CA MET A 236 7.07 7.89 -4.41
C MET A 236 6.34 8.51 -5.59
N LEU A 237 6.32 7.80 -6.72
CA LEU A 237 5.63 8.25 -7.92
C LEU A 237 4.22 7.69 -7.93
N PHE A 238 3.26 8.56 -8.20
CA PHE A 238 1.86 8.25 -8.40
C PHE A 238 1.51 8.60 -9.83
N CYS A 239 0.96 7.66 -10.58
CA CYS A 239 0.46 7.90 -11.93
C CYS A 239 -0.92 7.27 -12.10
N SER A 240 -1.88 8.01 -12.64
CA SER A 240 -3.28 7.60 -12.78
C SER A 240 -3.76 7.75 -14.21
N LYS A 241 -4.69 6.88 -14.61
CA LYS A 241 -5.43 6.98 -15.86
C LYS A 241 -6.54 8.04 -15.83
N LYS A 242 -6.91 8.53 -14.64
CA LYS A 242 -7.79 9.68 -14.46
C LYS A 242 -7.02 10.95 -14.82
N GLU A 243 -7.53 11.70 -15.80
CA GLU A 243 -6.99 13.02 -16.15
C GLU A 243 -7.14 14.01 -14.99
N LYS A 244 -6.24 15.00 -14.93
CA LYS A 244 -6.24 16.07 -13.93
C LYS A 244 -6.22 15.55 -12.48
N ASN A 245 -5.64 14.38 -12.27
CA ASN A 245 -5.51 13.74 -10.96
C ASN A 245 -4.11 14.00 -10.38
N SER A 246 -3.76 15.28 -10.25
CA SER A 246 -2.43 15.72 -9.84
C SER A 246 -2.51 16.95 -8.92
N TRP A 247 -1.43 17.23 -8.20
CA TRP A 247 -1.31 18.47 -7.41
C TRP A 247 -1.40 19.74 -8.26
N LEU A 248 -1.04 19.67 -9.54
CA LEU A 248 -1.04 20.81 -10.45
C LEU A 248 -2.45 21.14 -10.93
N ASP A 249 -3.24 20.10 -11.23
CA ASP A 249 -4.56 20.26 -11.85
C ASP A 249 -5.71 20.30 -10.84
N ASN A 250 -5.57 19.59 -9.71
CA ASN A 250 -6.67 19.39 -8.75
C ASN A 250 -6.17 19.23 -7.32
N ARG A 251 -5.43 20.23 -6.85
CA ARG A 251 -4.76 20.26 -5.54
C ARG A 251 -5.71 20.00 -4.39
N ASP A 252 -6.85 20.69 -4.33
CA ASP A 252 -7.75 20.67 -3.18
C ASP A 252 -8.46 19.32 -3.04
N GLU A 253 -8.95 18.73 -4.15
CA GLU A 253 -9.54 17.38 -4.12
C GLU A 253 -8.52 16.32 -3.70
N LEU A 254 -7.29 16.39 -4.22
CA LEU A 254 -6.23 15.46 -3.86
C LEU A 254 -5.80 15.61 -2.40
N TYR A 255 -5.69 16.85 -1.90
CA TYR A 255 -5.39 17.14 -0.49
C TYR A 255 -6.48 16.60 0.44
N ASN A 256 -7.75 16.82 0.10
CA ASN A 256 -8.88 16.34 0.91
C ASN A 256 -8.92 14.80 0.99
N ARG A 257 -8.68 14.12 -0.14
CA ARG A 257 -8.55 12.64 -0.15
C ARG A 257 -7.37 12.19 0.69
N PHE A 258 -6.22 12.84 0.56
CA PHE A 258 -5.04 12.53 1.36
C PHE A 258 -5.33 12.65 2.86
N GLU A 259 -5.87 13.79 3.30
CA GLU A 259 -6.13 14.08 4.73
C GLU A 259 -7.15 13.09 5.31
N MET A 260 -8.23 12.81 4.57
CA MET A 260 -9.23 11.83 4.96
C MET A 260 -8.61 10.44 5.16
N ILE A 261 -7.78 9.97 4.22
CA ILE A 261 -7.17 8.65 4.29
C ILE A 261 -6.11 8.59 5.39
N ASP A 262 -5.24 9.58 5.53
CA ASP A 262 -4.23 9.59 6.59
C ASP A 262 -4.88 9.53 7.99
N LYS A 263 -5.99 10.26 8.17
CA LYS A 263 -6.79 10.20 9.39
C LYS A 263 -7.45 8.84 9.62
N LYS A 264 -7.99 8.21 8.57
CA LYS A 264 -8.65 6.89 8.67
C LYS A 264 -7.67 5.76 8.95
N LEU A 265 -6.48 5.84 8.39
CA LEU A 265 -5.45 4.82 8.57
C LEU A 265 -4.57 5.05 9.80
N GLU A 266 -4.68 6.23 10.43
CA GLU A 266 -3.89 6.64 11.60
C GLU A 266 -2.37 6.53 11.34
N PHE A 267 -1.94 6.82 10.11
CA PHE A 267 -0.56 6.65 9.67
C PHE A 267 0.34 7.84 10.01
N ASN A 268 -0.24 9.01 10.28
CA ASN A 268 0.44 10.25 10.62
C ASN A 268 1.53 10.61 9.60
N LEU A 269 1.18 10.54 8.31
CA LEU A 269 2.11 10.73 7.20
C LEU A 269 2.81 12.11 7.21
N PHE A 270 2.22 13.14 7.85
CA PHE A 270 2.80 14.49 7.97
C PHE A 270 3.61 14.75 9.25
N GLU A 271 3.42 14.00 10.34
CA GLU A 271 4.14 14.28 11.59
C GLU A 271 5.63 13.89 11.46
N GLU A 272 5.93 12.78 10.76
CA GLU A 272 7.32 12.34 10.53
C GLU A 272 8.12 13.29 9.61
N SER A 273 7.46 14.05 8.73
CA SER A 273 8.13 15.05 7.90
C SER A 273 8.47 16.34 8.68
N ASN A 274 7.60 16.75 9.61
CA ASN A 274 7.73 18.02 10.34
C ASN A 274 8.57 17.93 11.62
N VAL A 275 8.61 16.78 12.30
CA VAL A 275 9.40 16.59 13.53
C VAL A 275 10.91 16.79 13.28
N LYS A 276 11.42 16.40 12.11
CA LYS A 276 12.84 16.56 11.76
C LYS A 276 13.25 18.00 11.42
N ASP A 277 12.30 18.85 11.06
CA ASP A 277 12.56 20.27 10.84
C ASP A 277 12.54 21.05 12.16
N GLN A 278 11.75 20.63 13.15
CA GLN A 278 11.71 21.26 14.48
C GLN A 278 12.92 20.92 15.37
N GLU A 279 13.52 19.73 15.22
CA GLU A 279 14.77 19.40 15.94
C GLU A 279 15.96 20.27 15.50
N LYS A 280 16.00 20.69 14.23
CA LYS A 280 17.04 21.62 13.72
C LYS A 280 16.90 23.03 14.28
N THR A 281 15.69 23.52 14.51
CA THR A 281 15.47 24.87 15.06
C THR A 281 15.88 24.95 16.53
N LYS A 282 15.83 23.83 17.26
CA LYS A 282 16.31 23.73 18.65
C LYS A 282 17.83 23.58 18.75
N ASP A 283 18.45 22.89 17.80
CA ASP A 283 19.92 22.70 17.79
C ASP A 283 20.69 23.94 17.26
N GLN A 284 20.01 24.83 16.54
CA GLN A 284 20.56 26.14 16.13
C GLN A 284 20.35 27.25 17.17
N THR A 285 19.36 27.14 18.06
CA THR A 285 19.14 28.12 19.14
C THR A 285 19.96 27.83 20.41
N ASN A 286 20.54 26.64 20.56
CA ASN A 286 21.46 26.30 21.66
C ASN A 286 22.96 26.51 21.33
N LYS A 287 23.27 27.19 20.21
CA LYS A 287 24.65 27.57 19.81
C LYS A 287 24.87 29.07 19.64
N SER A 288 23.99 29.92 20.18
CA SER A 288 24.28 31.36 20.32
C SER A 288 24.54 31.74 21.78
#